data_AF-A0A6A8GCD2-F1
#
_entry.id   AF-A0A6A8GCD2-F1
#
_cell.length_a   1.000
_cell.length_b   1.000
_cell.length_c   1.000
_cell.angle_alpha   90.00
_cell.angle_beta   90.00
_cell.angle_gamma   90.00
#
_symmetry.space_group_name_H-M   'P 1'
#
loop_
_entity.id
_entity.type
_entity.pdbx_description
1 polymer ?
#
loop_
_entity_poly.entity_id
_entity_poly.type
_entity_poly.pdbx_seq_one_letter_code
_entity_poly.pdbx_strand_id
1 'polypeptide(L)'
;MGTKRLLRASGRALGLVGVALTGVYLLALRPWHRRWGTTDTEATGALPGDDFVEDADVESTRAITIAAPSRAVWPWLVQLGQGRGGFYSYERLESFFGLQTHDADPTQPSHHHLRVGDAIRLGPLGTNALTFRVAVIDPGRSLVLSAPGWETGASPATWTFALHELSPGSTRLVVRFRGRSTTLRERLVNRLVVEPVQFAMERKMLKGIRKRAERARASATEGRRR
;
A
#
# COMPACT_ATOMS: atom_id res chain seq x y z
N MET A 1 40.14 20.81 -31.57
CA MET A 1 38.73 21.27 -31.69
C MET A 1 37.67 20.13 -31.65
N GLY A 2 38.03 18.84 -31.82
CA GLY A 2 37.07 17.73 -31.91
C GLY A 2 36.51 17.17 -30.58
N THR A 3 37.29 17.20 -29.49
CA THR A 3 36.90 16.63 -28.18
C THR A 3 35.70 17.33 -27.54
N LYS A 4 35.58 18.66 -27.69
CA LYS A 4 34.44 19.44 -27.17
C LYS A 4 33.12 19.13 -27.90
N ARG A 5 33.16 18.70 -29.16
CA ARG A 5 31.96 18.30 -29.94
C ARG A 5 31.46 16.91 -29.56
N LEU A 6 32.38 15.96 -29.38
CA LEU A 6 32.06 14.59 -28.93
C LEU A 6 31.45 14.60 -27.52
N LEU A 7 32.05 15.31 -26.56
CA LEU A 7 31.50 15.45 -25.20
C LEU A 7 30.09 16.07 -25.18
N ARG A 8 29.82 17.06 -26.06
CA ARG A 8 28.48 17.67 -26.19
C ARG A 8 27.47 16.76 -26.87
N ALA A 9 27.89 15.94 -27.84
CA ALA A 9 27.03 14.96 -28.50
C ALA A 9 26.67 13.80 -27.55
N SER A 10 27.64 13.31 -26.77
CA SER A 10 27.42 12.30 -25.73
C SER A 10 26.50 12.82 -24.62
N GLY A 11 26.69 14.07 -24.16
CA GLY A 11 25.78 14.69 -23.19
C GLY A 11 24.35 14.88 -23.70
N ARG A 12 24.18 15.20 -24.99
CA ARG A 12 22.85 15.30 -25.63
C ARG A 12 22.18 13.94 -25.82
N ALA A 13 22.93 12.91 -26.21
CA ALA A 13 22.41 11.56 -26.35
C ALA A 13 21.99 10.97 -24.99
N LEU A 14 22.79 11.16 -23.93
CA LEU A 14 22.39 10.77 -22.57
C LEU A 14 21.15 11.55 -22.09
N GLY A 15 21.07 12.85 -22.39
CA GLY A 15 19.89 13.66 -22.08
C GLY A 15 18.62 13.14 -22.76
N LEU A 16 18.69 12.77 -24.05
CA LEU A 16 17.55 12.22 -24.79
C LEU A 16 17.11 10.85 -24.26
N VAL A 17 18.06 9.98 -23.89
CA VAL A 17 17.74 8.69 -23.27
C VAL A 17 17.05 8.89 -21.91
N GLY A 18 17.54 9.81 -21.08
CA GLY A 18 16.91 10.13 -19.80
C GLY A 18 15.47 10.65 -19.94
N VAL A 19 15.23 11.52 -20.92
CA VAL A 19 13.88 12.03 -21.24
C VAL A 19 12.98 10.90 -21.74
N ALA A 20 13.47 10.04 -22.63
CA ALA A 20 12.70 8.90 -23.16
C ALA A 20 12.31 7.91 -22.05
N LEU A 21 13.25 7.54 -21.17
CA LEU A 21 12.98 6.66 -20.03
C LEU A 21 11.97 7.27 -19.06
N THR A 22 12.10 8.56 -18.76
CA THR A 22 11.14 9.28 -17.92
C THR A 22 9.76 9.32 -18.57
N GLY A 23 9.70 9.55 -19.88
CA GLY A 23 8.45 9.52 -20.65
C GLY A 23 7.76 8.16 -20.61
N VAL A 24 8.51 7.07 -20.87
CA VAL A 24 7.99 5.69 -20.78
C VAL A 24 7.47 5.39 -19.37
N TYR A 25 8.22 5.80 -18.34
CA TYR A 25 7.80 5.62 -16.97
C TYR A 25 6.47 6.35 -16.69
N LEU A 26 6.39 7.64 -17.01
CA LEU A 26 5.21 8.47 -16.71
C LEU A 26 3.97 8.07 -17.51
N LEU A 27 4.14 7.60 -18.76
CA LEU A 27 3.03 7.32 -19.67
C LEU A 27 2.56 5.86 -19.67
N ALA A 28 3.44 4.90 -19.38
CA ALA A 28 3.08 3.49 -19.44
C ALA A 28 3.17 2.81 -18.07
N LEU A 29 4.32 2.91 -17.40
CA LEU A 29 4.53 2.19 -16.14
C LEU A 29 3.70 2.77 -15.01
N ARG A 30 3.68 4.10 -14.88
CA ARG A 30 2.98 4.80 -13.80
C ARG A 30 1.48 4.54 -13.79
N PRO A 31 0.74 4.72 -14.90
CA PRO A 31 -0.69 4.40 -14.93
C PRO A 31 -0.96 2.94 -14.58
N TRP A 32 -0.13 2.01 -15.09
CA TRP A 32 -0.27 0.59 -14.83
C TRP A 32 -0.07 0.22 -13.35
N HIS A 33 1.04 0.63 -12.73
CA HIS A 33 1.31 0.24 -11.34
C HIS A 33 0.40 0.95 -10.33
N ARG A 34 -0.16 2.12 -10.68
CA ARG A 34 -1.19 2.81 -9.88
C ARG A 34 -2.53 2.08 -9.85
N ARG A 35 -2.83 1.27 -10.87
CA ARG A 35 -4.08 0.50 -11.05
C ARG A 35 -3.85 -1.01 -11.04
N TRP A 36 -2.78 -1.46 -10.38
CA TRP A 36 -2.36 -2.85 -10.46
C TRP A 36 -3.43 -3.79 -9.89
N GLY A 37 -3.93 -4.67 -10.75
CA GLY A 37 -4.89 -5.70 -10.37
C GLY A 37 -6.32 -5.20 -10.18
N THR A 38 -6.64 -3.93 -10.43
CA THR A 38 -8.01 -3.38 -10.37
C THR A 38 -8.72 -3.44 -11.71
N THR A 39 -10.04 -3.47 -11.67
CA THR A 39 -10.93 -3.10 -12.79
C THR A 39 -11.06 -1.58 -12.89
N ASP A 40 -11.58 -1.06 -14.01
CA ASP A 40 -11.79 0.38 -14.17
C ASP A 40 -12.81 0.93 -13.16
N THR A 41 -13.85 0.17 -12.85
CA THR A 41 -14.86 0.55 -11.85
C THR A 41 -14.30 0.60 -10.43
N GLU A 42 -13.43 -0.36 -10.06
CA GLU A 42 -12.71 -0.31 -8.78
C GLU A 42 -11.72 0.86 -8.75
N ALA A 43 -11.07 1.17 -9.87
CA ALA A 43 -10.07 2.24 -9.93
C ALA A 43 -10.68 3.63 -9.74
N THR A 44 -11.93 3.86 -10.19
CA THR A 44 -12.61 5.17 -10.13
C THR A 44 -13.76 5.24 -9.13
N GLY A 45 -14.25 4.10 -8.64
CA GLY A 45 -15.36 4.06 -7.67
C GLY A 45 -14.96 4.64 -6.32
N ALA A 46 -15.94 5.19 -5.60
CA ALA A 46 -15.72 5.74 -4.25
C ALA A 46 -15.36 4.63 -3.25
N LEU A 47 -14.41 4.90 -2.37
CA LEU A 47 -14.03 4.05 -1.25
C LEU A 47 -14.13 4.82 0.06
N PRO A 48 -14.39 4.13 1.19
CA PRO A 48 -14.38 4.75 2.51
C PRO A 48 -13.08 5.53 2.74
N GLY A 49 -13.20 6.79 3.15
CA GLY A 49 -12.06 7.65 3.44
C GLY A 49 -11.46 8.41 2.26
N ASP A 50 -12.06 8.34 1.07
CA ASP A 50 -11.70 9.24 -0.03
C ASP A 50 -11.95 10.71 0.34
N ASP A 51 -13.02 10.99 1.09
CA ASP A 51 -13.44 12.33 1.49
C ASP A 51 -12.47 13.02 2.45
N PHE A 52 -11.59 12.27 3.12
CA PHE A 52 -10.56 12.86 3.98
C PHE A 52 -9.45 13.57 3.18
N VAL A 53 -9.34 13.31 1.87
CA VAL A 53 -8.34 13.89 0.97
C VAL A 53 -9.03 14.38 -0.30
N GLU A 54 -9.60 15.58 -0.23
CA GLU A 54 -10.33 16.23 -1.34
C GLU A 54 -9.44 16.39 -2.59
N ASP A 55 -8.27 17.01 -2.45
CA ASP A 55 -7.34 17.29 -3.57
C ASP A 55 -6.11 16.35 -3.58
N ALA A 56 -6.34 15.03 -3.67
CA ALA A 56 -5.26 14.06 -3.74
C ALA A 56 -4.47 14.19 -5.06
N ASP A 57 -3.18 14.50 -4.99
CA ASP A 57 -2.31 14.59 -6.17
C ASP A 57 -1.49 13.31 -6.41
N VAL A 58 -1.42 12.46 -5.38
CA VAL A 58 -0.93 11.09 -5.39
C VAL A 58 -2.10 10.17 -5.06
N GLU A 59 -2.46 9.29 -5.98
CA GLU A 59 -3.53 8.31 -5.76
C GLU A 59 -3.13 6.97 -6.37
N SER A 60 -3.34 5.86 -5.70
CA SER A 60 -3.22 4.54 -6.32
C SER A 60 -4.28 3.61 -5.78
N THR A 61 -4.93 2.86 -6.66
CA THR A 61 -5.91 1.84 -6.32
C THR A 61 -5.39 0.50 -6.82
N ARG A 62 -5.24 -0.46 -5.92
CA ARG A 62 -4.65 -1.78 -6.21
C ARG A 62 -5.58 -2.85 -5.68
N ALA A 63 -5.65 -3.99 -6.35
CA ALA A 63 -6.53 -5.05 -5.89
C ALA A 63 -5.97 -6.45 -6.11
N ILE A 64 -6.37 -7.37 -5.24
CA ILE A 64 -6.09 -8.79 -5.37
C ILE A 64 -7.32 -9.60 -4.93
N THR A 65 -7.55 -10.71 -5.63
CA THR A 65 -8.56 -11.69 -5.21
C THR A 65 -7.90 -12.76 -4.35
N ILE A 66 -8.52 -13.08 -3.23
CA ILE A 66 -8.05 -14.01 -2.22
C ILE A 66 -9.07 -15.15 -2.12
N ALA A 67 -8.62 -16.40 -2.24
CA ALA A 67 -9.47 -17.58 -2.08
C ALA A 67 -9.76 -17.89 -0.61
N ALA A 68 -10.28 -16.90 0.12
CA ALA A 68 -10.73 -17.00 1.49
C ALA A 68 -11.91 -16.05 1.74
N PRO A 69 -12.81 -16.36 2.70
CA PRO A 69 -13.88 -15.43 3.09
C PRO A 69 -13.31 -14.21 3.81
N SER A 70 -14.05 -13.10 3.84
CA SER A 70 -13.58 -11.81 4.41
C SER A 70 -13.11 -11.96 5.85
N ARG A 71 -13.85 -12.74 6.66
CA ARG A 71 -13.52 -13.10 8.05
C ARG A 71 -12.16 -13.78 8.24
N ALA A 72 -11.64 -14.46 7.22
CA ALA A 72 -10.32 -15.10 7.27
C ALA A 72 -9.20 -14.16 6.79
N VAL A 73 -9.56 -13.13 6.01
CA VAL A 73 -8.63 -12.07 5.57
C VAL A 73 -8.48 -10.99 6.65
N TRP A 74 -9.57 -10.64 7.33
CA TRP A 74 -9.65 -9.55 8.29
C TRP A 74 -8.58 -9.58 9.40
N PRO A 75 -8.28 -10.72 10.06
CA PRO A 75 -7.24 -10.79 11.08
C PRO A 75 -5.87 -10.33 10.58
N TRP A 76 -5.55 -10.61 9.30
CA TRP A 76 -4.30 -10.19 8.68
C TRP A 76 -4.25 -8.68 8.42
N LEU A 77 -5.40 -8.02 8.22
CA LEU A 77 -5.46 -6.56 8.05
C LEU A 77 -5.32 -5.82 9.39
N VAL A 78 -6.05 -6.24 10.42
CA VAL A 78 -6.03 -5.54 11.73
C VAL A 78 -4.71 -5.68 12.47
N GLN A 79 -3.90 -6.66 12.12
CA GLN A 79 -2.57 -6.81 12.69
C GLN A 79 -1.45 -6.18 11.85
N LEU A 80 -1.77 -5.48 10.75
CA LEU A 80 -0.79 -4.67 10.03
C LEU A 80 -0.15 -3.66 10.99
N GLY A 81 1.18 -3.55 10.95
CA GLY A 81 1.92 -2.59 11.77
C GLY A 81 3.23 -3.10 12.32
N GLN A 82 4.18 -2.19 12.51
CA GLN A 82 5.44 -2.46 13.20
C GLN A 82 5.18 -2.70 14.71
N GLY A 83 5.71 -3.81 15.23
CA GLY A 83 5.38 -4.33 16.57
C GLY A 83 4.06 -5.08 16.65
N ARG A 84 3.40 -5.36 15.51
CA ARG A 84 2.20 -6.21 15.41
C ARG A 84 2.50 -7.47 14.60
N GLY A 85 1.71 -7.75 13.55
CA GLY A 85 1.93 -8.86 12.62
C GLY A 85 2.89 -8.56 11.48
N GLY A 86 3.38 -7.32 11.39
CA GLY A 86 4.27 -6.86 10.31
C GLY A 86 3.51 -6.34 9.09
N PHE A 87 4.25 -6.02 8.02
CA PHE A 87 3.69 -5.53 6.75
C PHE A 87 3.65 -6.60 5.67
N TYR A 88 4.09 -7.84 5.96
CA TYR A 88 4.07 -8.94 5.01
C TYR A 88 4.84 -8.62 3.71
N SER A 89 5.82 -7.73 3.84
CA SER A 89 6.57 -7.09 2.77
C SER A 89 8.04 -7.54 2.86
N TYR A 90 8.94 -6.97 2.05
CA TYR A 90 10.34 -7.41 2.03
C TYR A 90 11.06 -7.04 3.34
N GLU A 91 11.26 -8.00 4.25
CA GLU A 91 12.11 -7.86 5.45
C GLU A 91 13.49 -7.24 5.14
N ARG A 92 14.03 -7.51 3.94
CA ARG A 92 15.32 -6.97 3.47
C ARG A 92 15.28 -5.54 2.94
N LEU A 93 14.15 -5.11 2.36
CA LEU A 93 13.99 -3.72 1.91
C LEU A 93 13.59 -2.83 3.09
N GLU A 94 12.80 -3.40 4.00
CA GLU A 94 12.52 -2.83 5.31
C GLU A 94 13.83 -2.62 6.09
N SER A 95 14.70 -3.63 6.20
CA SER A 95 16.07 -3.44 6.74
C SER A 95 16.90 -2.38 5.98
N PHE A 96 16.78 -2.27 4.65
CA PHE A 96 17.47 -1.25 3.86
C PHE A 96 16.96 0.18 4.16
N PHE A 97 15.70 0.34 4.57
CA PHE A 97 15.14 1.60 5.07
C PHE A 97 15.19 1.71 6.61
N GLY A 98 15.90 0.80 7.31
CA GLY A 98 16.01 0.78 8.77
C GLY A 98 14.76 0.30 9.51
N LEU A 99 13.78 -0.26 8.80
CA LEU A 99 12.56 -0.84 9.33
C LEU A 99 12.84 -2.29 9.76
N GLN A 100 13.14 -2.51 11.05
CA GLN A 100 13.24 -3.87 11.60
C GLN A 100 11.83 -4.40 11.91
N THR A 101 11.19 -5.01 10.92
CA THR A 101 9.95 -5.76 11.12
C THR A 101 10.27 -7.25 11.09
N HIS A 102 9.77 -8.01 12.06
CA HIS A 102 9.69 -9.47 11.98
C HIS A 102 8.24 -9.83 11.66
N ASP A 103 8.01 -10.53 10.55
CA ASP A 103 6.69 -11.06 10.22
C ASP A 103 6.34 -12.14 11.27
N ALA A 104 5.33 -11.88 12.10
CA ALA A 104 4.82 -12.88 13.05
C ALA A 104 3.85 -13.83 12.32
N ASP A 105 4.16 -15.13 12.35
CA ASP A 105 3.37 -16.15 11.64
C ASP A 105 2.02 -16.52 12.29
N PRO A 106 1.79 -16.38 13.62
CA PRO A 106 0.45 -16.50 14.19
C PRO A 106 -0.23 -15.14 14.38
N THR A 107 -1.52 -15.07 14.03
CA THR A 107 -2.37 -13.93 14.36
C THR A 107 -2.48 -13.78 15.88
N GLN A 108 -1.96 -12.69 16.43
CA GLN A 108 -2.00 -12.48 17.88
C GLN A 108 -3.40 -11.97 18.30
N PRO A 109 -4.11 -12.66 19.21
CA PRO A 109 -5.46 -12.29 19.63
C PRO A 109 -5.57 -10.86 20.20
N SER A 110 -4.50 -10.35 20.81
CA SER A 110 -4.38 -8.98 21.31
C SER A 110 -4.52 -7.92 20.22
N HIS A 111 -4.22 -8.26 18.96
CA HIS A 111 -4.29 -7.34 17.82
C HIS A 111 -5.65 -7.37 17.11
N HIS A 112 -6.60 -8.19 17.56
CA HIS A 112 -7.93 -8.26 16.95
C HIS A 112 -8.85 -7.09 17.33
N HIS A 113 -8.56 -6.40 18.42
CA HIS A 113 -9.30 -5.22 18.86
C HIS A 113 -8.59 -3.94 18.42
N LEU A 114 -8.78 -3.57 17.16
CA LEU A 114 -8.41 -2.26 16.66
C LEU A 114 -9.59 -1.30 16.88
N ARG A 115 -9.32 -0.09 17.36
CA ARG A 115 -10.31 0.98 17.55
C ARG A 115 -9.93 2.20 16.72
N VAL A 116 -10.94 3.02 16.42
CA VAL A 116 -10.70 4.35 15.85
C VAL A 116 -9.76 5.13 16.78
N GLY A 117 -8.75 5.78 16.21
CA GLY A 117 -7.70 6.51 16.92
C GLY A 117 -6.42 5.71 17.18
N ASP A 118 -6.47 4.37 17.11
CA ASP A 118 -5.29 3.52 17.34
C ASP A 118 -4.19 3.83 16.32
N ALA A 119 -2.94 3.86 16.79
CA ALA A 119 -1.78 4.14 15.96
C ALA A 119 -1.23 2.87 15.30
N ILE A 120 -1.06 2.90 13.98
CA ILE A 120 -0.34 1.91 13.18
C ILE A 120 0.98 2.53 12.70
N ARG A 121 2.08 2.05 13.27
CA ARG A 121 3.43 2.51 12.93
C ARG A 121 3.93 1.78 11.68
N LEU A 122 4.40 2.53 10.69
CA LEU A 122 5.06 1.98 9.49
C LEU A 122 6.54 1.65 9.69
N GLY A 123 7.12 2.00 10.85
CA GLY A 123 8.52 1.74 11.16
C GLY A 123 8.83 1.73 12.65
N PRO A 124 10.08 1.37 13.01
CA PRO A 124 10.50 1.21 14.39
C PRO A 124 10.52 2.53 15.16
N LEU A 125 10.32 2.41 16.48
CA LEU A 125 10.40 3.51 17.43
C LEU A 125 11.73 4.27 17.25
N GLY A 126 11.66 5.59 17.13
CA GLY A 126 12.83 6.46 16.94
C GLY A 126 13.23 6.72 15.48
N THR A 127 12.53 6.14 14.49
CA THR A 127 12.66 6.54 13.08
C THR A 127 11.60 7.58 12.71
N ASN A 128 11.90 8.46 11.74
CA ASN A 128 10.92 9.39 11.13
C ASN A 128 9.86 8.65 10.27
N ALA A 129 9.57 7.39 10.57
CA ALA A 129 8.59 6.60 9.86
C ALA A 129 7.17 7.12 10.13
N LEU A 130 6.37 7.18 9.07
CA LEU A 130 4.98 7.64 9.17
C LEU A 130 4.21 6.76 10.15
N THR A 131 3.50 7.41 11.07
CA THR A 131 2.52 6.74 11.95
C THR A 131 1.15 7.10 11.44
N PHE A 132 0.42 6.11 10.92
CA PHE A 132 -0.98 6.26 10.57
C PHE A 132 -1.85 6.01 11.80
N ARG A 133 -3.07 6.53 11.79
CA ARG A 133 -4.11 6.25 12.78
C ARG A 133 -5.33 5.65 12.12
N VAL A 134 -6.06 4.81 12.82
CA VAL A 134 -7.33 4.26 12.35
C VAL A 134 -8.37 5.38 12.35
N ALA A 135 -8.83 5.79 11.17
CA ALA A 135 -9.89 6.79 11.03
C ALA A 135 -11.28 6.13 10.96
N VAL A 136 -11.37 5.01 10.24
CA VAL A 136 -12.62 4.24 10.09
C VAL A 136 -12.31 2.76 10.20
N ILE A 137 -13.17 2.03 10.91
CA ILE A 137 -13.11 0.58 10.98
C ILE A 137 -14.52 -0.01 10.91
N ASP A 138 -14.74 -0.85 9.91
CA ASP A 138 -15.93 -1.68 9.73
C ASP A 138 -15.47 -3.15 9.67
N PRO A 139 -15.60 -3.91 10.78
CA PRO A 139 -15.08 -5.25 10.90
C PRO A 139 -15.44 -6.18 9.73
N GLY A 140 -14.42 -6.67 9.04
CA GLY A 140 -14.57 -7.59 7.90
C GLY A 140 -14.92 -6.90 6.58
N ARG A 141 -15.07 -5.57 6.56
CA ARG A 141 -15.46 -4.80 5.37
C ARG A 141 -14.48 -3.71 5.01
N SER A 142 -14.11 -2.84 5.94
CA SER A 142 -13.21 -1.73 5.63
C SER A 142 -12.33 -1.30 6.79
N LEU A 143 -11.10 -0.92 6.48
CA LEU A 143 -10.15 -0.31 7.39
C LEU A 143 -9.56 0.92 6.71
N VAL A 144 -9.77 2.11 7.27
CA VAL A 144 -9.22 3.35 6.75
C VAL A 144 -8.18 3.86 7.74
N LEU A 145 -6.96 4.00 7.24
CA LEU A 145 -5.85 4.60 7.97
C LEU A 145 -5.62 6.00 7.46
N SER A 146 -5.30 6.92 8.36
CA SER A 146 -5.11 8.33 8.06
C SER A 146 -3.84 8.85 8.71
N ALA A 147 -3.14 9.73 8.02
CA ALA A 147 -1.99 10.42 8.59
C ALA A 147 -2.40 11.28 9.81
N PRO A 148 -1.45 11.66 10.69
CA PRO A 148 -1.75 12.49 11.85
C PRO A 148 -2.41 13.83 11.43
N GLY A 149 -3.35 14.31 12.25
CA GLY A 149 -4.15 15.50 11.95
C GLY A 149 -5.58 15.21 11.45
N TRP A 150 -5.92 13.93 11.20
CA TRP A 150 -7.24 13.52 10.71
C TRP A 150 -8.42 13.90 11.62
N GLU A 151 -8.18 14.16 12.91
CA GLU A 151 -9.18 14.55 13.91
C GLU A 151 -9.90 15.85 13.53
N THR A 152 -9.33 16.67 12.65
CA THR A 152 -9.94 17.89 12.12
C THR A 152 -10.81 17.64 10.87
N GLY A 153 -11.03 16.39 10.48
CA GLY A 153 -11.83 16.00 9.31
C GLY A 153 -11.09 16.02 7.97
N ALA A 154 -9.86 16.53 7.94
CA ALA A 154 -9.00 16.54 6.75
C ALA A 154 -7.67 15.84 7.05
N SER A 155 -7.13 15.13 6.07
CA SER A 155 -5.87 14.40 6.21
C SER A 155 -4.92 14.67 5.06
N PRO A 156 -3.60 14.76 5.30
CA PRO A 156 -2.63 14.87 4.22
C PRO A 156 -2.46 13.55 3.45
N ALA A 157 -2.83 12.41 4.04
CA ALA A 157 -2.81 11.12 3.36
C ALA A 157 -3.74 10.09 4.00
N THR A 158 -4.41 9.29 3.18
CA THR A 158 -5.21 8.13 3.60
C THR A 158 -4.77 6.85 2.93
N TRP A 159 -4.94 5.76 3.64
CA TRP A 159 -4.68 4.41 3.18
C TRP A 159 -5.85 3.50 3.57
N THR A 160 -6.68 3.20 2.58
CA THR A 160 -7.93 2.45 2.71
C THR A 160 -7.75 1.01 2.27
N PHE A 161 -8.29 0.08 3.05
CA PHE A 161 -8.41 -1.33 2.73
C PHE A 161 -9.90 -1.69 2.72
N ALA A 162 -10.43 -2.09 1.58
CA ALA A 162 -11.81 -2.52 1.41
C ALA A 162 -11.88 -4.00 1.01
N LEU A 163 -12.70 -4.76 1.72
CA LEU A 163 -12.99 -6.16 1.46
C LEU A 163 -14.39 -6.28 0.85
N HIS A 164 -14.46 -6.81 -0.35
CA HIS A 164 -15.72 -7.13 -1.02
C HIS A 164 -15.80 -8.66 -1.22
N GLU A 165 -16.81 -9.30 -0.64
CA GLU A 165 -17.04 -10.72 -0.91
C GLU A 165 -17.60 -10.89 -2.33
N LEU A 166 -16.89 -11.67 -3.16
CA LEU A 166 -17.32 -11.96 -4.53
C LEU A 166 -18.23 -13.20 -4.56
N SER A 167 -17.93 -14.17 -3.70
CA SER A 167 -18.68 -15.42 -3.55
C SER A 167 -18.29 -16.08 -2.22
N PRO A 168 -19.03 -17.11 -1.76
CA PRO A 168 -18.67 -17.84 -0.54
C PRO A 168 -17.22 -18.36 -0.58
N GLY A 169 -16.37 -17.77 0.25
CA GLY A 169 -14.95 -18.11 0.31
C GLY A 169 -14.07 -17.45 -0.76
N SER A 170 -14.52 -16.39 -1.42
CA SER A 170 -13.68 -15.59 -2.31
C SER A 170 -13.87 -14.11 -1.98
N THR A 171 -12.77 -13.43 -1.64
CA THR A 171 -12.80 -12.01 -1.25
C THR A 171 -11.90 -11.20 -2.15
N ARG A 172 -12.41 -10.07 -2.61
CA ARG A 172 -11.68 -9.02 -3.29
C ARG A 172 -11.15 -8.03 -2.26
N LEU A 173 -9.84 -7.90 -2.17
CA LEU A 173 -9.19 -6.88 -1.36
C LEU A 173 -8.77 -5.74 -2.28
N VAL A 174 -9.39 -4.57 -2.11
CA VAL A 174 -9.06 -3.32 -2.79
C VAL A 174 -8.34 -2.42 -1.80
N VAL A 175 -7.20 -1.87 -2.20
CA VAL A 175 -6.40 -0.96 -1.40
C VAL A 175 -6.21 0.34 -2.15
N ARG A 176 -6.55 1.46 -1.51
CA ARG A 176 -6.38 2.79 -2.06
C ARG A 176 -5.51 3.64 -1.16
N PHE A 177 -4.50 4.25 -1.76
CA PHE A 177 -3.73 5.29 -1.13
C PHE A 177 -4.06 6.62 -1.79
N ARG A 178 -4.33 7.65 -0.98
CA ARG A 178 -4.48 9.04 -1.39
C ARG A 178 -3.51 9.89 -0.59
N GLY A 179 -2.85 10.85 -1.22
CA GLY A 179 -1.92 11.75 -0.57
C GLY A 179 -1.89 13.11 -1.26
N ARG A 180 -1.51 14.13 -0.48
CA ARG A 180 -1.37 15.50 -0.94
C ARG A 180 0.07 15.98 -0.75
N SER A 181 0.71 16.34 -1.85
CA SER A 181 2.03 16.98 -1.86
C SER A 181 1.88 18.48 -1.61
N THR A 182 2.75 19.04 -0.77
CA THR A 182 2.76 20.47 -0.44
C THR A 182 3.52 21.30 -1.47
N THR A 183 4.50 20.71 -2.14
CA THR A 183 5.36 21.40 -3.12
C THR A 183 5.48 20.65 -4.44
N LEU A 184 5.81 21.36 -5.52
CA LEU A 184 6.09 20.75 -6.83
C LEU A 184 7.27 19.77 -6.79
N ARG A 185 8.29 20.08 -5.99
CA ARG A 185 9.44 19.19 -5.78
C ARG A 185 9.02 17.89 -5.10
N GLU A 186 8.24 17.99 -4.04
CA GLU A 186 7.68 16.83 -3.34
C GLU A 186 6.81 15.99 -4.29
N ARG A 187 5.96 16.63 -5.08
CA ARG A 187 5.15 15.95 -6.10
C ARG A 187 6.00 15.17 -7.12
N LEU A 188 7.12 15.74 -7.56
CA LEU A 188 8.03 15.06 -8.48
C LEU A 188 8.73 13.87 -7.83
N VAL A 189 9.23 14.04 -6.60
CA VAL A 189 9.86 12.97 -5.81
C VAL A 189 8.87 11.85 -5.52
N ASN A 190 7.64 12.21 -5.13
CA ASN A 190 6.57 11.26 -4.89
C ASN A 190 6.30 10.42 -6.14
N ARG A 191 6.14 11.07 -7.29
CA ARG A 191 5.87 10.39 -8.57
C ARG A 191 6.99 9.49 -9.05
N LEU A 192 8.24 9.94 -8.97
CA LEU A 192 9.36 9.24 -9.60
C LEU A 192 10.07 8.24 -8.68
N VAL A 193 9.94 8.40 -7.36
CA VAL A 193 10.69 7.60 -6.37
C VAL A 193 9.76 6.91 -5.40
N VAL A 194 8.87 7.65 -4.73
CA VAL A 194 8.03 7.08 -3.66
C VAL A 194 6.98 6.13 -4.22
N GLU A 195 6.25 6.51 -5.27
CA GLU A 195 5.18 5.69 -5.86
C GLU A 195 5.67 4.32 -6.38
N PRO A 196 6.82 4.19 -7.08
CA PRO A 196 7.40 2.89 -7.42
C PRO A 196 7.75 2.02 -6.22
N VAL A 197 8.37 2.61 -5.19
CA VAL A 197 8.77 1.88 -3.97
C VAL A 197 7.53 1.42 -3.22
N GLN A 198 6.56 2.31 -3.03
CA GLN A 198 5.26 2.02 -2.44
C GLN A 198 4.55 0.90 -3.20
N PHE A 199 4.53 0.93 -4.53
CA PHE A 199 3.96 -0.15 -5.34
C PHE A 199 4.60 -1.49 -5.06
N ALA A 200 5.94 -1.56 -5.04
CA ALA A 200 6.66 -2.80 -4.81
C ALA A 200 6.34 -3.39 -3.42
N MET A 201 6.29 -2.52 -2.40
CA MET A 201 5.94 -2.89 -1.03
C MET A 201 4.48 -3.35 -0.91
N GLU A 202 3.53 -2.56 -1.40
CA GLU A 202 2.09 -2.88 -1.31
C GLU A 202 1.73 -4.13 -2.11
N ARG A 203 2.30 -4.31 -3.30
CA ARG A 203 2.09 -5.53 -4.10
C ARG A 203 2.57 -6.77 -3.35
N LYS A 204 3.68 -6.67 -2.61
CA LYS A 204 4.19 -7.77 -1.80
C LYS A 204 3.28 -8.02 -0.59
N MET A 205 2.91 -6.98 0.15
CA MET A 205 1.97 -7.04 1.27
C MET A 205 0.66 -7.74 0.86
N LEU A 206 0.04 -7.31 -0.24
CA LEU A 206 -1.20 -7.91 -0.77
C LEU A 206 -1.05 -9.41 -1.08
N LYS A 207 0.06 -9.80 -1.70
CA LYS A 207 0.37 -11.22 -1.96
C LYS A 207 0.65 -11.99 -0.67
N GLY A 208 1.28 -11.37 0.32
CA GLY A 208 1.55 -11.93 1.63
C GLY A 208 0.27 -12.22 2.40
N ILE A 209 -0.65 -11.25 2.46
CA ILE A 209 -1.99 -11.39 3.05
C ILE A 209 -2.74 -12.53 2.36
N ARG A 210 -2.77 -12.53 1.02
CA ARG A 210 -3.41 -13.60 0.24
C ARG A 210 -2.90 -14.98 0.65
N LYS A 211 -1.58 -15.16 0.62
CA LYS A 211 -0.93 -16.46 0.92
C LYS A 211 -1.27 -16.96 2.32
N ARG A 212 -1.29 -16.07 3.32
CA ARG A 212 -1.56 -16.44 4.72
C ARG A 212 -3.05 -16.71 4.97
N ALA A 213 -3.93 -15.90 4.40
CA ALA A 213 -5.38 -16.11 4.49
C ALA A 213 -5.81 -17.42 3.81
N GLU A 214 -5.28 -17.74 2.63
CA GLU A 214 -5.56 -18.99 1.91
C GLU A 214 -5.04 -20.21 2.68
N ARG A 215 -3.83 -20.13 3.27
CA ARG A 215 -3.27 -21.20 4.12
C ARG A 215 -4.09 -21.43 5.39
N ALA A 216 -4.44 -20.37 6.10
CA ALA A 216 -5.26 -20.47 7.32
C ALA A 216 -6.61 -21.15 7.05
N ARG A 217 -7.24 -20.85 5.90
CA ARG A 217 -8.46 -21.53 5.46
C ARG A 217 -8.23 -23.02 5.16
N ALA A 218 -7.15 -23.36 4.47
CA ALA A 218 -6.83 -24.75 4.13
C ALA A 218 -6.67 -25.60 5.40
N SER A 219 -5.88 -25.13 6.37
CA SER A 219 -5.67 -25.82 7.64
C SER A 219 -6.96 -25.98 8.45
N ALA A 220 -7.83 -24.97 8.48
CA ALA A 220 -9.13 -25.07 9.14
C ALA A 220 -10.08 -26.09 8.47
N THR A 221 -9.93 -26.30 7.16
CA THR A 221 -10.74 -27.28 6.41
C THR A 221 -10.24 -28.70 6.64
N GLU A 222 -8.92 -28.91 6.71
CA GLU A 222 -8.32 -30.22 7.01
C GLU A 222 -8.60 -30.68 8.44
N GLY A 223 -8.52 -29.77 9.42
CA GLY A 223 -8.85 -30.08 10.82
C GLY A 223 -10.32 -30.43 11.06
N ARG A 224 -11.22 -30.06 10.13
CA ARG A 224 -12.66 -30.39 10.18
C ARG A 224 -13.01 -31.72 9.50
N ARG A 225 -12.06 -32.31 8.76
CA ARG A 225 -12.21 -33.60 8.06
C ARG A 225 -11.59 -34.78 8.83
N ARG A 226 -10.88 -34.50 9.91
CA ARG A 226 -10.37 -35.49 10.87
C ARG A 226 -11.33 -35.57 12.06
#